data_AF-A0A1Y1K7X4-F1
#
_entry.id   AF-A0A1Y1K7X4-F1
#
_cell.length_a   1.000
_cell.length_b   1.000
_cell.length_c   1.000
_cell.angle_alpha   90.00
_cell.angle_beta   90.00
_cell.angle_gamma   90.00
#
_symmetry.space_group_name_H-M   'P 1'
#
loop_
_entity.id
_entity.type
_entity.pdbx_description
1 polymer ?
#
loop_
_entity_poly.entity_id
_entity_poly.type
_entity_poly.pdbx_seq_one_letter_code
_entity_poly.pdbx_strand_id
1 'polypeptide(L)'
;SHESDCYKNDAPNDASPPERLNPKSIPRRRGRPPTVDADKLREIARNEAAVVVLNGKILPRSNAVWAELILKYKVTMSLKGFHNAFHECRYGIGDILGLKKNHVYRPPCIEELSEESSTSQENEEVDANHYRDFFISIPAEKWAFIAPTTVHEKSRDMDRLRRGVWTDVIADMIIEKKRIYCCWSFKNHQVAKTNNAKKYLVFSARCVDCGAWLEGSVDEKPHDGTNVIVNITIKEGDLSMKHTTRRQLKSVKRTEKVNQMIVRKEAPSKTRNDDASNLMRHGELEPPNLPRLGVYSKALSERITGQRLHKDPMIAVHRLQYLQPIGLMIHEGIQK
;
A
#
# COMPACT_ATOMS: atom_id res chain seq x y z
N SER A 1 17.01 73.97 9.25
CA SER A 1 17.49 74.06 10.64
C SER A 1 17.50 72.64 11.19
N HIS A 2 18.64 71.93 11.27
CA HIS A 2 19.64 72.00 12.37
C HIS A 2 18.92 71.73 13.71
N GLU A 3 19.15 70.66 14.49
CA GLU A 3 20.38 70.05 15.06
C GLU A 3 20.07 68.55 15.37
N SER A 4 20.91 67.53 15.15
CA SER A 4 22.14 67.07 15.85
C SER A 4 22.03 66.91 17.37
N ASP A 5 22.13 65.66 17.87
CA ASP A 5 23.12 65.21 18.88
C ASP A 5 22.82 63.78 19.37
N CYS A 6 23.72 62.81 19.08
CA CYS A 6 24.88 62.41 19.88
C CYS A 6 24.50 61.47 21.04
N TYR A 7 24.73 60.17 20.88
CA TYR A 7 25.32 59.32 21.94
C TYR A 7 26.11 58.19 21.28
N LYS A 8 27.43 58.27 21.42
CA LYS A 8 28.39 57.16 21.32
C LYS A 8 28.56 56.52 22.70
N ASN A 9 29.25 55.37 22.71
CA ASN A 9 29.88 54.65 23.83
C ASN A 9 29.04 53.50 24.38
N ASP A 10 29.53 52.29 24.64
CA ASP A 10 30.85 51.66 24.47
C ASP A 10 30.61 50.14 24.47
N ALA A 11 31.39 49.41 23.67
CA ALA A 11 31.45 47.96 23.72
C ALA A 11 32.54 47.52 24.72
N PRO A 12 32.31 46.45 25.50
CA PRO A 12 33.38 45.56 25.91
C PRO A 12 33.32 44.27 25.10
N ASN A 13 34.36 44.06 24.29
CA ASN A 13 34.77 42.76 23.78
C ASN A 13 35.21 41.89 24.96
N ASP A 14 34.40 40.89 25.35
CA ASP A 14 34.93 39.62 25.85
C ASP A 14 33.82 38.57 25.97
N ALA A 15 33.70 37.71 24.95
CA ALA A 15 33.02 36.42 25.09
C ALA A 15 33.59 35.48 24.04
N SER A 16 34.36 34.51 24.53
CA SER A 16 34.94 33.41 23.76
C SER A 16 33.88 32.68 22.92
N PRO A 17 34.24 32.08 21.76
CA PRO A 17 33.28 31.35 20.93
C PRO A 17 32.74 30.14 21.72
N PRO A 18 31.42 29.90 21.75
CA PRO A 18 30.91 28.68 22.36
C PRO A 18 31.42 27.47 21.58
N GLU A 19 32.11 26.62 22.33
CA GLU A 19 32.61 25.30 22.03
C GLU A 19 31.59 24.49 21.20
N ARG A 20 32.01 23.97 20.04
CA ARG A 20 31.16 23.12 19.21
C ARG A 20 30.82 21.84 19.98
N LEU A 21 29.58 21.76 20.47
CA LEU A 21 29.03 20.54 21.03
C LEU A 21 29.11 19.40 20.00
N ASN A 22 29.88 18.39 20.37
CA ASN A 22 30.08 17.11 19.69
C ASN A 22 28.71 16.39 19.60
N PRO A 23 28.20 16.01 18.41
CA PRO A 23 26.89 15.35 18.29
C PRO A 23 27.00 13.87 18.67
N LYS A 24 27.24 13.59 19.96
CA LYS A 24 27.02 12.26 20.52
C LYS A 24 25.59 12.15 21.06
N SER A 25 24.89 11.16 20.49
CA SER A 25 23.64 10.55 20.93
C SER A 25 22.38 11.42 20.96
N ILE A 26 21.78 11.64 19.79
CA ILE A 26 20.32 11.79 19.71
C ILE A 26 19.70 10.41 20.04
N PRO A 27 18.84 10.28 21.06
CA PRO A 27 18.19 9.01 21.36
C PRO A 27 17.26 8.66 20.20
N ARG A 28 17.58 7.58 19.48
CA ARG A 28 16.72 7.05 18.42
C ARG A 28 15.35 6.73 19.03
N ARG A 29 14.29 7.21 18.38
CA ARG A 29 12.89 6.90 18.73
C ARG A 29 12.77 5.38 18.96
N ARG A 30 12.27 4.98 20.13
CA ARG A 30 12.06 3.58 20.50
C ARG A 30 10.98 2.99 19.59
N GLY A 31 11.39 2.45 18.45
CA GLY A 31 10.58 1.48 17.71
C GLY A 31 10.40 0.21 18.54
N ARG A 32 9.48 -0.66 18.10
CA ARG A 32 9.39 -2.03 18.61
C ARG A 32 10.81 -2.62 18.61
N PRO A 33 11.32 -3.12 19.75
CA PRO A 33 12.64 -3.74 19.77
C PRO A 33 12.67 -4.83 18.69
N PRO A 34 13.75 -4.93 17.90
CA PRO A 34 13.82 -5.94 16.86
C PRO A 34 13.62 -7.31 17.52
N THR A 35 12.65 -8.08 17.01
CA THR A 35 12.42 -9.48 17.43
C THR A 35 13.64 -10.37 17.17
N VAL A 36 14.65 -9.83 16.49
CA VAL A 36 15.80 -10.53 15.96
C VAL A 36 17.03 -10.18 16.78
N ASP A 37 17.56 -11.17 17.47
CA ASP A 37 18.84 -11.13 18.17
C ASP A 37 19.98 -11.11 17.13
N ALA A 38 20.46 -9.91 16.81
CA ALA A 38 21.45 -9.70 15.76
C ALA A 38 22.80 -10.34 16.08
N ASP A 39 23.16 -10.45 17.36
CA ASP A 39 24.44 -11.02 17.77
C ASP A 39 24.43 -12.54 17.61
N LYS A 40 23.31 -13.21 17.93
CA LYS A 40 23.12 -14.63 17.62
C LYS A 40 23.20 -14.92 16.12
N LEU A 41 22.62 -14.08 15.27
CA LEU A 41 22.71 -14.28 13.82
C LEU A 41 24.15 -14.17 13.31
N ARG A 42 24.94 -13.24 13.86
CA ARG A 42 26.37 -13.10 13.51
C ARG A 42 27.18 -14.29 14.00
N GLU A 43 26.88 -14.81 15.18
CA GLU A 43 27.52 -16.01 15.71
C GLU A 43 27.27 -17.22 14.82
N ILE A 44 26.01 -17.46 14.42
CA ILE A 44 25.67 -18.54 13.48
C ILE A 44 26.39 -18.33 12.14
N ALA A 45 26.44 -17.11 11.63
CA ALA A 45 27.15 -16.80 10.40
C ALA A 45 28.65 -17.09 10.47
N ARG A 46 29.30 -16.87 11.63
CA ARG A 46 30.72 -17.22 11.82
C ARG A 46 30.93 -18.72 11.90
N ASN A 47 30.08 -19.42 12.64
CA ASN A 47 30.26 -20.83 12.94
C ASN A 47 29.88 -21.74 11.76
N GLU A 48 28.92 -21.33 10.94
CA GLU A 48 28.29 -22.18 9.91
C GLU A 48 28.50 -21.63 8.49
N ALA A 49 29.47 -20.73 8.30
CA ALA A 49 29.74 -20.09 7.01
C ALA A 49 29.93 -21.10 5.87
N ALA A 50 30.68 -22.18 6.13
CA ALA A 50 30.97 -23.23 5.15
C ALA A 50 29.75 -24.10 4.80
N VAL A 51 28.77 -24.19 5.71
CA VAL A 51 27.55 -25.00 5.52
C VAL A 51 26.48 -24.18 4.80
N VAL A 52 26.42 -22.87 5.09
CA VAL A 52 25.42 -21.96 4.54
C VAL A 52 25.80 -21.41 3.15
N VAL A 53 27.09 -21.35 2.85
CA VAL A 53 27.63 -20.83 1.58
C VAL A 53 28.28 -21.96 0.79
N LEU A 54 27.67 -22.31 -0.34
CA LEU A 54 28.24 -23.26 -1.31
C LEU A 54 28.64 -22.49 -2.57
N ASN A 55 29.89 -22.63 -3.00
CA ASN A 55 30.43 -21.96 -4.20
C ASN A 55 30.26 -20.43 -4.17
N GLY A 56 30.43 -19.81 -3.00
CA GLY A 56 30.29 -18.35 -2.82
C GLY A 56 28.83 -17.85 -2.91
N LYS A 57 27.85 -18.75 -2.88
CA LYS A 57 26.41 -18.42 -2.88
C LYS A 57 25.72 -19.00 -1.66
N ILE A 58 24.79 -18.24 -1.10
CA ILE A 58 23.94 -18.69 0.00
C ILE A 58 22.98 -19.77 -0.51
N LEU A 59 22.83 -20.85 0.25
CA LEU A 59 21.91 -21.94 -0.10
C LEU A 59 20.46 -21.46 -0.28
N PRO A 60 19.69 -22.08 -1.20
CA PRO A 60 18.29 -21.74 -1.41
C PRO A 60 17.46 -22.06 -0.16
N ARG A 61 16.35 -21.34 0.00
CA ARG A 61 15.45 -21.47 1.17
C ARG A 61 14.91 -22.89 1.36
N SER A 62 14.77 -23.65 0.27
CA SER A 62 14.27 -25.03 0.28
C SER A 62 15.24 -26.04 0.90
N ASN A 63 16.49 -25.65 1.16
CA ASN A 63 17.47 -26.55 1.75
C ASN A 63 17.19 -26.82 3.24
N ALA A 64 17.23 -28.09 3.65
CA ALA A 64 16.94 -28.54 5.02
C ALA A 64 17.89 -27.95 6.07
N VAL A 65 19.12 -27.57 5.67
CA VAL A 65 20.13 -26.91 6.52
C VAL A 65 19.55 -25.72 7.28
N TRP A 66 18.65 -24.95 6.67
CA TRP A 66 18.04 -23.79 7.33
C TRP A 66 17.15 -24.17 8.50
N ALA A 67 16.42 -25.29 8.40
CA ALA A 67 15.57 -25.79 9.48
C ALA A 67 16.43 -26.39 10.61
N GLU A 68 17.51 -27.10 10.26
CA GLU A 68 18.47 -27.66 11.21
C GLU A 68 19.17 -26.57 12.03
N LEU A 69 19.60 -25.48 11.38
CA LEU A 69 20.24 -24.35 12.06
C LEU A 69 19.29 -23.64 13.04
N ILE A 70 18.01 -23.49 12.68
CA ILE A 70 17.02 -22.90 13.59
C ILE A 70 16.82 -23.77 14.83
N LEU A 71 16.76 -25.08 14.66
CA LEU A 71 16.67 -26.05 15.75
C LEU A 71 17.94 -26.03 16.62
N LYS A 72 19.12 -26.11 16.00
CA LYS A 72 20.43 -26.15 16.67
C LYS A 72 20.67 -24.92 17.54
N TYR A 73 20.37 -23.73 17.02
CA TYR A 73 20.62 -22.46 17.72
C TYR A 73 19.38 -21.90 18.43
N LYS A 74 18.28 -22.67 18.49
CA LYS A 74 17.00 -22.30 19.13
C LYS A 74 16.53 -20.90 18.76
N VAL A 75 16.57 -20.60 17.47
CA VAL A 75 16.24 -19.27 16.96
C VAL A 75 14.72 -19.08 16.96
N THR A 76 14.23 -17.98 17.55
CA THR A 76 12.79 -17.70 17.71
C THR A 76 12.09 -17.18 16.45
N MET A 77 12.79 -17.13 15.30
CA MET A 77 12.27 -16.55 14.07
C MET A 77 11.80 -17.61 13.08
N SER A 78 10.89 -17.24 12.17
CA SER A 78 10.43 -18.15 11.12
C SER A 78 11.55 -18.48 10.13
N LEU A 79 11.49 -19.68 9.53
CA LEU A 79 12.44 -20.15 8.50
C LEU A 79 12.68 -19.11 7.41
N LYS A 80 11.60 -18.47 6.95
CA LYS A 80 11.65 -17.40 5.96
C LYS A 80 12.39 -16.17 6.48
N GLY A 81 12.14 -15.75 7.71
CA GLY A 81 12.82 -14.61 8.33
C GLY A 81 14.31 -14.87 8.49
N PHE A 82 14.68 -16.08 8.90
CA PHE A 82 16.05 -16.53 9.08
C PHE A 82 16.82 -16.55 7.75
N HIS A 83 16.29 -17.24 6.74
CA HIS A 83 16.88 -17.27 5.39
C HIS A 83 17.07 -15.87 4.82
N ASN A 84 16.04 -15.02 4.91
CA ASN A 84 16.13 -13.65 4.40
C ASN A 84 17.19 -12.81 5.12
N ALA A 85 17.44 -13.04 6.42
CA ALA A 85 18.47 -12.30 7.14
C ALA A 85 19.87 -12.58 6.58
N PHE A 86 20.16 -13.84 6.25
CA PHE A 86 21.41 -14.26 5.61
C PHE A 86 21.47 -13.79 4.16
N HIS A 87 20.42 -14.08 3.37
CA HIS A 87 20.37 -13.76 1.94
C HIS A 87 20.49 -12.25 1.68
N GLU A 88 19.78 -11.42 2.43
CA GLU A 88 19.85 -9.96 2.30
C GLU A 88 21.05 -9.35 3.05
N CYS A 89 21.95 -10.18 3.60
CA CYS A 89 23.14 -9.75 4.34
C CYS A 89 22.83 -8.75 5.46
N ARG A 90 21.67 -8.90 6.12
CA ARG A 90 21.25 -8.00 7.20
C ARG A 90 22.23 -8.11 8.38
N TYR A 91 22.28 -7.06 9.19
CA TYR A 91 23.07 -7.05 10.43
C TYR A 91 24.59 -7.25 10.27
N GLY A 92 25.13 -7.10 9.05
CA GLY A 92 26.56 -7.30 8.75
C GLY A 92 26.94 -8.75 8.46
N ILE A 93 25.97 -9.65 8.24
CA ILE A 93 26.22 -11.06 7.95
C ILE A 93 27.00 -11.25 6.64
N GLY A 94 26.76 -10.40 5.64
CA GLY A 94 27.48 -10.50 4.35
C GLY A 94 28.99 -10.31 4.48
N ASP A 95 29.42 -9.40 5.37
CA ASP A 95 30.84 -9.15 5.64
C ASP A 95 31.49 -10.37 6.34
N ILE A 96 30.74 -11.06 7.19
CA ILE A 96 31.17 -12.28 7.89
C ILE A 96 31.29 -13.47 6.92
N LEU A 97 30.37 -13.58 5.97
CA LEU A 97 30.34 -14.67 4.99
C LEU A 97 31.26 -14.44 3.78
N GLY A 98 31.99 -13.33 3.74
CA GLY A 98 32.87 -12.99 2.61
C GLY A 98 32.14 -12.73 1.28
N LEU A 99 30.85 -12.38 1.34
CA LEU A 99 30.02 -12.16 0.15
C LEU A 99 30.20 -10.73 -0.37
N LYS A 100 30.65 -10.57 -1.62
CA LYS A 100 30.73 -9.25 -2.28
C LYS A 100 29.31 -8.66 -2.45
N LYS A 101 29.14 -7.37 -2.14
CA LYS A 101 27.85 -6.63 -2.05
C LYS A 101 26.96 -6.58 -3.32
N ASN A 102 27.19 -7.38 -4.36
CA ASN A 102 26.55 -7.23 -5.68
C ASN A 102 25.58 -8.35 -6.10
N HIS A 103 25.06 -9.17 -5.18
CA HIS A 103 24.14 -10.24 -5.56
C HIS A 103 22.66 -9.83 -5.38
N VAL A 104 22.16 -8.96 -6.26
CA VAL A 104 20.71 -8.80 -6.49
C VAL A 104 20.27 -9.89 -7.46
N TYR A 105 19.84 -11.03 -6.94
CA TYR A 105 19.22 -12.07 -7.76
C TYR A 105 17.76 -11.69 -8.08
N ARG A 106 17.48 -11.49 -9.38
CA ARG A 106 16.14 -11.44 -9.96
C ARG A 106 15.78 -12.87 -10.40
N PRO A 107 14.66 -13.45 -9.95
CA PRO A 107 14.25 -14.78 -10.42
C PRO A 107 14.09 -14.80 -11.96
N PRO A 108 14.46 -15.88 -12.66
CA PRO A 108 14.23 -16.02 -14.09
C PRO A 108 12.73 -16.07 -14.37
N CYS A 109 12.27 -15.29 -15.35
CA CYS A 109 10.99 -15.54 -16.00
C CYS A 109 11.17 -16.78 -16.88
N ILE A 110 10.30 -17.76 -16.70
CA ILE A 110 10.19 -18.91 -17.59
C ILE A 110 9.57 -18.38 -18.89
N GLU A 111 10.35 -18.41 -19.97
CA GLU A 111 9.86 -18.31 -21.34
C GLU A 111 9.36 -19.69 -21.74
N GLU A 112 8.06 -19.83 -22.01
CA GLU A 112 7.54 -20.97 -22.76
C GLU A 112 6.84 -20.49 -24.03
N LEU A 113 7.12 -21.28 -25.07
CA LEU A 113 7.01 -21.01 -26.48
C LEU A 113 5.57 -20.90 -26.97
N SER A 114 5.42 -20.07 -27.99
CA SER A 114 4.27 -19.96 -28.87
C SER A 114 4.09 -21.23 -29.69
N GLU A 115 2.90 -21.82 -29.66
CA GLU A 115 2.37 -22.60 -30.77
C GLU A 115 0.98 -22.10 -31.12
N GLU A 116 0.82 -21.73 -32.39
CA GLU A 116 -0.42 -21.28 -33.01
C GLU A 116 -1.25 -22.51 -33.38
N SER A 117 -2.55 -22.48 -33.09
CA SER A 117 -3.50 -23.27 -33.87
C SER A 117 -4.90 -22.66 -33.79
N SER A 118 -5.35 -22.15 -34.94
CA SER A 118 -6.74 -21.79 -35.20
C SER A 118 -7.52 -23.05 -35.52
N THR A 119 -8.63 -23.31 -34.83
CA THR A 119 -9.84 -23.83 -35.47
C THR A 119 -11.07 -23.49 -34.65
N SER A 120 -12.04 -22.88 -35.31
CA SER A 120 -13.38 -22.58 -34.82
C SER A 120 -14.21 -23.86 -34.79
N GLN A 121 -14.92 -24.15 -33.69
CA GLN A 121 -16.32 -24.59 -33.73
C GLN A 121 -16.90 -24.69 -32.31
N GLU A 122 -18.15 -24.25 -32.22
CA GLU A 122 -19.00 -24.23 -31.05
C GLU A 122 -19.29 -25.66 -30.57
N ASN A 123 -19.09 -25.92 -29.27
CA ASN A 123 -19.90 -26.84 -28.47
C ASN A 123 -19.61 -26.62 -26.98
N GLU A 124 -20.68 -26.55 -26.19
CA GLU A 124 -20.65 -26.48 -24.73
C GLU A 124 -20.13 -27.81 -24.15
N GLU A 125 -18.88 -27.85 -23.75
CA GLU A 125 -18.36 -28.87 -22.83
C GLU A 125 -17.61 -28.20 -21.68
N VAL A 126 -17.97 -28.59 -20.46
CA VAL A 126 -17.43 -28.11 -19.20
C VAL A 126 -16.00 -28.65 -19.06
N ASP A 127 -15.01 -27.88 -19.53
CA ASP A 127 -13.61 -28.29 -19.44
C ASP A 127 -12.84 -27.65 -18.26
N ALA A 128 -12.06 -28.51 -17.62
CA ALA A 128 -11.34 -28.32 -16.38
C ALA A 128 -9.98 -27.65 -16.62
N ASN A 129 -10.00 -26.36 -16.97
CA ASN A 129 -8.91 -25.42 -16.67
C ASN A 129 -9.47 -24.01 -16.84
N HIS A 130 -10.11 -23.49 -15.79
CA HIS A 130 -11.08 -22.40 -15.90
C HIS A 130 -10.43 -21.02 -15.99
N TYR A 131 -9.73 -20.76 -17.10
CA TYR A 131 -9.28 -19.43 -17.49
C TYR A 131 -10.50 -18.57 -17.85
N ARG A 132 -10.61 -17.36 -17.30
CA ARG A 132 -11.65 -16.39 -17.68
C ARG A 132 -11.01 -15.11 -18.18
N ASP A 133 -11.13 -14.89 -19.48
CA ASP A 133 -10.68 -13.69 -20.15
C ASP A 133 -11.85 -12.76 -20.44
N PHE A 134 -11.68 -11.48 -20.13
CA PHE A 134 -12.67 -10.45 -20.43
C PHE A 134 -12.09 -9.05 -20.40
N PHE A 135 -12.83 -8.12 -20.99
CA PHE A 135 -12.50 -6.70 -20.97
C PHE A 135 -13.32 -5.95 -19.92
N ILE A 136 -12.71 -4.95 -19.29
CA ILE A 136 -13.40 -3.90 -18.55
C ILE A 136 -13.06 -2.54 -19.18
N SER A 137 -14.07 -1.68 -19.34
CA SER A 137 -13.91 -0.33 -19.85
C SER A 137 -13.94 0.66 -18.68
N ILE A 138 -12.81 1.31 -18.39
CA ILE A 138 -12.69 2.35 -17.37
C ILE A 138 -13.05 3.69 -18.01
N PRO A 139 -14.09 4.40 -17.53
CA PRO A 139 -14.44 5.73 -18.03
C PRO A 139 -13.29 6.72 -17.92
N ALA A 140 -13.19 7.64 -18.89
CA ALA A 140 -12.14 8.66 -18.95
C ALA A 140 -11.96 9.44 -17.63
N GLU A 141 -13.06 9.81 -16.98
CA GLU A 141 -13.06 10.52 -15.70
C GLU A 141 -12.42 9.70 -14.57
N LYS A 142 -12.76 8.40 -14.48
CA LYS A 142 -12.16 7.48 -13.50
C LYS A 142 -10.70 7.21 -13.82
N TRP A 143 -10.36 7.14 -15.11
CA TRP A 143 -8.97 6.96 -15.56
C TRP A 143 -8.10 8.15 -15.16
N ALA A 144 -8.57 9.39 -15.37
CA ALA A 144 -7.86 10.60 -14.96
C ALA A 144 -7.50 10.60 -13.47
N PHE A 145 -8.35 10.02 -12.61
CA PHE A 145 -8.10 9.89 -11.18
C PHE A 145 -6.99 8.91 -10.80
N ILE A 146 -6.74 7.89 -11.64
CA ILE A 146 -5.79 6.80 -11.38
C ILE A 146 -4.58 6.81 -12.31
N ALA A 147 -4.58 7.70 -13.31
CA ALA A 147 -3.57 7.81 -14.34
C ALA A 147 -2.15 7.84 -13.75
N PRO A 148 -1.16 7.27 -14.46
CA PRO A 148 0.20 7.21 -13.98
C PRO A 148 0.77 8.59 -13.66
N THR A 149 1.53 8.68 -12.57
CA THR A 149 2.33 9.85 -12.22
C THR A 149 3.80 9.46 -12.22
N THR A 150 4.66 10.31 -12.77
CA THR A 150 6.11 10.11 -12.74
C THR A 150 6.62 10.27 -11.31
N VAL A 151 7.30 9.25 -10.82
CA VAL A 151 7.97 9.25 -9.53
C VAL A 151 9.48 9.23 -9.79
N HIS A 152 10.17 10.27 -9.31
CA HIS A 152 11.62 10.35 -9.32
C HIS A 152 12.18 9.47 -8.19
N GLU A 153 12.71 8.30 -8.54
CA GLU A 153 13.43 7.43 -7.61
C GLU A 153 14.94 7.54 -7.91
N LYS A 154 15.78 7.41 -6.87
CA LYS A 154 17.21 7.80 -6.81
C LYS A 154 18.12 7.47 -8.02
N SER A 155 17.71 6.59 -8.92
CA SER A 155 18.45 6.27 -10.15
C SER A 155 17.63 6.29 -11.44
N ARG A 156 16.29 6.34 -11.38
CA ARG A 156 15.40 6.26 -12.56
C ARG A 156 14.03 6.86 -12.27
N ASP A 157 13.50 7.57 -13.27
CA ASP A 157 12.12 8.00 -13.27
C ASP A 157 11.22 6.83 -13.66
N MET A 158 10.23 6.53 -12.83
CA MET A 158 9.26 5.47 -13.10
C MET A 158 7.85 6.03 -13.06
N ASP A 159 7.05 5.69 -14.07
CA ASP A 159 5.63 6.01 -14.07
C ASP A 159 4.91 4.95 -13.25
N ARG A 160 4.09 5.39 -12.29
CA ARG A 160 3.32 4.51 -11.42
C ARG A 160 1.90 4.98 -11.28
N LEU A 161 0.97 4.04 -11.27
CA LEU A 161 -0.43 4.33 -10.96
C LEU A 161 -0.53 4.95 -9.56
N ARG A 162 -1.50 5.85 -9.39
CA ARG A 162 -1.68 6.59 -8.14
C ARG A 162 -1.98 5.67 -6.97
N ARG A 163 -1.04 5.60 -6.01
CA ARG A 163 -1.12 4.68 -4.86
C ARG A 163 -2.39 4.92 -4.05
N GLY A 164 -3.04 3.82 -3.66
CA GLY A 164 -4.22 3.86 -2.80
C GLY A 164 -5.51 4.34 -3.50
N VAL A 165 -5.53 4.41 -4.83
CA VAL A 165 -6.73 4.75 -5.60
C VAL A 165 -7.01 3.70 -6.69
N TRP A 166 -6.00 3.40 -7.52
CA TRP A 166 -6.18 2.53 -8.70
C TRP A 166 -6.73 1.14 -8.37
N THR A 167 -6.29 0.55 -7.25
CA THR A 167 -6.70 -0.79 -6.84
C THR A 167 -8.18 -0.88 -6.52
N ASP A 168 -8.77 0.21 -5.99
CA ASP A 168 -10.18 0.24 -5.63
C ASP A 168 -11.03 0.46 -6.87
N VAL A 169 -10.59 1.34 -7.79
CA VAL A 169 -11.26 1.53 -9.08
C VAL A 169 -11.33 0.23 -9.86
N ILE A 170 -10.22 -0.49 -10.04
CA ILE A 170 -10.22 -1.76 -10.79
C ILE A 170 -11.08 -2.82 -10.10
N ALA A 171 -10.98 -2.94 -8.77
CA ALA A 171 -11.81 -3.90 -8.02
C ALA A 171 -13.31 -3.61 -8.17
N ASP A 172 -13.71 -2.35 -8.07
CA ASP A 172 -15.10 -1.93 -8.20
C ASP A 172 -15.60 -2.20 -9.62
N MET A 173 -14.80 -1.91 -10.65
CA MET A 173 -15.17 -2.15 -12.06
C MET A 173 -15.35 -3.64 -12.37
N ILE A 174 -14.50 -4.53 -11.81
CA ILE A 174 -14.65 -5.98 -11.98
C ILE A 174 -15.98 -6.46 -11.37
N ILE A 175 -16.34 -5.99 -10.18
CA ILE A 175 -17.60 -6.34 -9.53
C ILE A 175 -18.78 -5.79 -10.32
N GLU A 176 -18.72 -4.52 -10.72
CA GLU A 176 -19.79 -3.85 -11.45
C GLU A 176 -20.10 -4.53 -12.78
N LYS A 177 -19.06 -4.86 -13.56
CA LYS A 177 -19.21 -5.38 -14.93
C LYS A 177 -19.32 -6.90 -15.01
N LYS A 178 -18.65 -7.63 -14.12
CA LYS A 178 -18.54 -9.11 -14.22
C LYS A 178 -19.05 -9.85 -13.00
N ARG A 179 -19.48 -9.15 -11.95
CA ARG A 179 -20.04 -9.75 -10.73
C ARG A 179 -19.09 -10.77 -10.07
N ILE A 180 -17.79 -10.56 -10.20
CA ILE A 180 -16.76 -11.42 -9.59
C ILE A 180 -16.39 -10.89 -8.20
N TYR A 181 -16.90 -11.54 -7.16
CA TYR A 181 -16.79 -11.09 -5.77
C TYR A 181 -15.52 -11.57 -5.04
N CYS A 182 -14.36 -11.43 -5.69
CA CYS A 182 -13.08 -11.82 -5.12
C CYS A 182 -12.40 -10.70 -4.33
N CYS A 183 -11.76 -11.05 -3.20
CA CYS A 183 -10.98 -10.12 -2.40
C CYS A 183 -9.56 -9.98 -2.95
N TRP A 184 -9.42 -9.21 -4.03
CA TRP A 184 -8.15 -9.06 -4.74
C TRP A 184 -7.07 -8.31 -3.94
N SER A 185 -5.89 -8.92 -3.81
CA SER A 185 -4.66 -8.28 -3.34
C SER A 185 -3.78 -7.88 -4.53
N PHE A 186 -3.93 -6.65 -5.00
CA PHE A 186 -3.22 -6.11 -6.16
C PHE A 186 -1.72 -5.86 -5.88
N LYS A 187 -0.87 -6.25 -6.82
CA LYS A 187 0.60 -6.11 -6.79
C LYS A 187 1.16 -5.88 -8.21
N ASN A 188 2.47 -5.65 -8.27
CA ASN A 188 3.26 -5.73 -9.50
C ASN A 188 2.72 -4.91 -10.69
N HIS A 189 2.26 -3.67 -10.44
CA HIS A 189 1.89 -2.80 -11.56
C HIS A 189 3.13 -2.19 -12.22
N GLN A 190 3.13 -2.13 -13.54
CA GLN A 190 4.18 -1.53 -14.36
C GLN A 190 3.55 -0.70 -15.47
N VAL A 191 4.03 0.53 -15.63
CA VAL A 191 3.60 1.44 -16.70
C VAL A 191 4.78 1.64 -17.64
N ALA A 192 4.55 1.40 -18.92
CA ALA A 192 5.54 1.66 -19.96
C ALA A 192 5.65 3.16 -20.23
N LYS A 193 6.90 3.64 -20.32
CA LYS A 193 7.20 5.03 -20.68
C LYS A 193 7.29 5.26 -22.18
N THR A 194 7.72 4.23 -22.90
CA THR A 194 7.96 4.27 -24.34
C THR A 194 6.78 3.65 -25.07
N ASN A 195 6.39 4.25 -26.18
CA ASN A 195 5.33 3.71 -27.05
C ASN A 195 5.71 2.36 -27.70
N ASN A 196 6.97 1.95 -27.64
CA ASN A 196 7.47 0.68 -28.21
C ASN A 196 7.20 -0.54 -27.31
N ALA A 197 6.63 -0.37 -26.12
CA ALA A 197 6.33 -1.49 -25.26
C ALA A 197 5.10 -2.25 -25.78
N LYS A 198 5.13 -3.60 -25.74
CA LYS A 198 3.99 -4.44 -26.13
C LYS A 198 2.71 -4.16 -25.33
N LYS A 199 2.87 -3.71 -24.08
CA LYS A 199 1.77 -3.39 -23.17
C LYS A 199 2.10 -2.09 -22.45
N TYR A 200 1.19 -1.14 -22.49
CA TYR A 200 1.28 0.13 -21.78
C TYR A 200 1.17 -0.03 -20.27
N LEU A 201 0.22 -0.82 -19.78
CA LEU A 201 0.03 -1.11 -18.36
C LEU A 201 -0.06 -2.61 -18.15
N VAL A 202 0.60 -3.13 -17.12
CA VAL A 202 0.41 -4.50 -16.64
C VAL A 202 0.28 -4.46 -15.12
N PHE A 203 -0.59 -5.28 -14.55
CA PHE A 203 -0.68 -5.51 -13.11
C PHE A 203 -1.12 -6.94 -12.83
N SER A 204 -0.91 -7.39 -11.59
CA SER A 204 -1.46 -8.67 -11.14
C SER A 204 -2.12 -8.56 -9.77
N ALA A 205 -2.98 -9.52 -9.45
CA ALA A 205 -3.57 -9.65 -8.13
C ALA A 205 -3.78 -11.12 -7.78
N ARG A 206 -3.88 -11.39 -6.48
CA ARG A 206 -4.30 -12.71 -5.99
C ARG A 206 -5.46 -12.54 -5.03
N CYS A 207 -6.50 -13.36 -5.17
CA CYS A 207 -7.58 -13.39 -4.20
C CYS A 207 -7.08 -13.97 -2.88
N VAL A 208 -7.42 -13.33 -1.77
CA VAL A 208 -7.01 -13.76 -0.43
C VAL A 208 -7.74 -15.02 0.02
N ASP A 209 -8.98 -15.23 -0.42
CA ASP A 209 -9.81 -16.36 0.04
C ASP A 209 -9.74 -17.54 -0.93
N CYS A 210 -10.10 -17.35 -2.21
CA CYS A 210 -10.14 -18.44 -3.20
C CYS A 210 -8.80 -18.75 -3.87
N GLY A 211 -7.79 -17.93 -3.63
CA GLY A 211 -6.46 -18.12 -4.22
C GLY A 211 -6.34 -17.78 -5.70
N ALA A 212 -7.44 -17.43 -6.39
CA ALA A 212 -7.46 -17.08 -7.81
C ALA A 212 -6.40 -16.03 -8.14
N TRP A 213 -5.78 -16.18 -9.31
CA TRP A 213 -4.79 -15.27 -9.87
C TRP A 213 -5.43 -14.39 -10.93
N LEU A 214 -5.18 -13.09 -10.87
CA LEU A 214 -5.69 -12.12 -11.83
C LEU A 214 -4.51 -11.40 -12.48
N GLU A 215 -4.52 -11.33 -13.79
CA GLU A 215 -3.62 -10.53 -14.61
C GLU A 215 -4.43 -9.49 -15.37
N GLY A 216 -3.94 -8.26 -15.38
CA GLY A 216 -4.57 -7.18 -16.13
C GLY A 216 -3.56 -6.46 -17.00
N SER A 217 -3.96 -6.11 -18.22
CA SER A 217 -3.13 -5.30 -19.11
C SER A 217 -3.91 -4.32 -19.95
N VAL A 218 -3.23 -3.23 -20.32
CA VAL A 218 -3.66 -2.29 -21.35
C VAL A 218 -2.58 -2.30 -22.42
N ASP A 219 -2.96 -2.55 -23.66
CA ASP A 219 -2.00 -2.73 -24.74
C ASP A 219 -1.39 -1.38 -25.16
N GLU A 220 -2.25 -0.40 -25.47
CA GLU A 220 -1.84 0.92 -25.92
C GLU A 220 -2.06 2.01 -24.87
N LYS A 221 -1.25 3.08 -24.93
CA LYS A 221 -1.47 4.25 -24.09
C LYS A 221 -2.81 4.89 -24.45
N PRO A 222 -3.73 5.08 -23.49
CA PRO A 222 -5.01 5.71 -23.77
C PRO A 222 -4.84 7.16 -24.23
N HIS A 223 -5.66 7.58 -25.19
CA HIS A 223 -5.76 8.98 -25.58
C HIS A 223 -6.47 9.78 -24.48
N ASP A 224 -6.09 11.04 -24.32
CA ASP A 224 -6.71 11.91 -23.32
C ASP A 224 -8.21 12.04 -23.56
N GLY A 225 -9.00 11.90 -22.49
CA GLY A 225 -10.47 11.96 -22.57
C GLY A 225 -11.14 10.69 -23.09
N THR A 226 -10.40 9.62 -23.41
CA THR A 226 -10.98 8.35 -23.87
C THR A 226 -11.12 7.31 -22.75
N ASN A 227 -12.03 6.36 -22.95
CA ASN A 227 -12.19 5.22 -22.06
C ASN A 227 -11.02 4.26 -22.23
N VAL A 228 -10.57 3.67 -21.11
CA VAL A 228 -9.44 2.72 -21.11
C VAL A 228 -9.97 1.31 -21.08
N ILE A 229 -9.63 0.53 -22.10
CA ILE A 229 -9.94 -0.90 -22.15
C ILE A 229 -8.82 -1.65 -21.43
N VAL A 230 -9.19 -2.39 -20.39
CA VAL A 230 -8.28 -3.26 -19.65
C VAL A 230 -8.65 -4.70 -19.93
N ASN A 231 -7.68 -5.45 -20.45
CA ASN A 231 -7.77 -6.88 -20.67
C ASN A 231 -7.52 -7.56 -19.32
N ILE A 232 -8.45 -8.38 -18.86
CA ILE A 232 -8.36 -9.09 -17.59
C ILE A 232 -8.40 -10.58 -17.87
N THR A 233 -7.45 -11.30 -17.28
CA THR A 233 -7.36 -12.75 -17.29
C THR A 233 -7.39 -13.24 -15.85
N ILE A 234 -8.31 -14.14 -15.53
CA ILE A 234 -8.37 -14.82 -14.23
C ILE A 234 -8.02 -16.28 -14.43
N LYS A 235 -7.08 -16.77 -13.62
CA LYS A 235 -6.56 -18.13 -13.62
C LYS A 235 -6.77 -18.73 -12.25
N GLU A 236 -7.12 -20.02 -12.20
CA GLU A 236 -7.25 -20.79 -10.95
C GLU A 236 -8.32 -20.26 -9.97
N GLY A 237 -8.68 -21.12 -9.01
CA GLY A 237 -9.54 -20.75 -7.89
C GLY A 237 -11.04 -20.84 -8.17
N ASP A 238 -11.80 -21.15 -7.12
CA ASP A 238 -13.26 -21.20 -7.18
C ASP A 238 -13.83 -19.78 -6.99
N LEU A 239 -14.31 -19.18 -8.09
CA LEU A 239 -14.92 -17.85 -8.07
C LEU A 239 -16.32 -17.85 -7.45
N SER A 240 -16.96 -19.02 -7.33
CA SER A 240 -18.31 -19.17 -6.76
C SER A 240 -18.30 -19.25 -5.24
N MET A 241 -17.14 -19.50 -4.63
CA MET A 241 -17.04 -19.65 -3.19
C MET A 241 -17.39 -18.37 -2.43
N LYS A 242 -17.96 -18.55 -1.23
CA LYS A 242 -18.30 -17.44 -0.35
C LYS A 242 -17.04 -16.85 0.29
N HIS A 243 -16.71 -15.63 -0.10
CA HIS A 243 -15.58 -14.88 0.43
C HIS A 243 -15.94 -14.27 1.80
N THR A 244 -15.03 -14.41 2.77
CA THR A 244 -15.22 -13.90 4.15
C THR A 244 -14.36 -12.66 4.41
N THR A 245 -13.24 -12.53 3.70
CA THR A 245 -12.36 -11.38 3.79
C THR A 245 -12.98 -10.20 3.05
N ARG A 246 -12.96 -9.04 3.71
CA ARG A 246 -13.41 -7.77 3.12
C ARG A 246 -12.20 -6.90 2.80
N ARG A 247 -12.27 -6.17 1.68
CA ARG A 247 -11.29 -5.14 1.37
C ARG A 247 -11.40 -4.01 2.39
N GLN A 248 -10.25 -3.48 2.75
CA GLN A 248 -10.17 -2.38 3.70
C GLN A 248 -10.57 -1.07 3.01
N LEU A 249 -11.44 -0.29 3.66
CA LEU A 249 -11.76 1.08 3.24
C LEU A 249 -10.58 2.00 3.55
N LYS A 250 -9.81 2.36 2.51
CA LYS A 250 -8.54 3.10 2.62
C LYS A 250 -8.56 4.41 1.84
N SER A 251 -7.59 5.27 2.15
CA SER A 251 -7.17 6.41 1.33
C SER A 251 -8.34 7.32 0.89
N VAL A 252 -8.37 7.70 -0.38
CA VAL A 252 -9.36 8.59 -0.99
C VAL A 252 -10.80 8.08 -0.77
N LYS A 253 -11.07 6.80 -1.03
CA LYS A 253 -12.40 6.20 -0.86
C LYS A 253 -12.90 6.30 0.60
N ARG A 254 -12.00 6.13 1.58
CA ARG A 254 -12.31 6.33 3.01
C ARG A 254 -12.71 7.77 3.29
N THR A 255 -11.90 8.73 2.82
CA THR A 255 -12.15 10.15 3.05
C THR A 255 -13.45 10.59 2.40
N GLU A 256 -13.71 10.16 1.17
CA GLU A 256 -14.93 10.47 0.44
C GLU A 256 -16.17 9.96 1.16
N LYS A 257 -16.19 8.68 1.56
CA LYS A 257 -17.32 8.10 2.31
C LYS A 257 -17.57 8.81 3.63
N VAL A 258 -16.50 9.17 4.36
CA VAL A 258 -16.66 9.91 5.62
C VAL A 258 -17.17 11.33 5.39
N ASN A 259 -16.68 12.02 4.37
CA ASN A 259 -17.18 13.35 4.03
C ASN A 259 -18.67 13.29 3.62
N GLN A 260 -19.09 12.28 2.86
CA GLN A 260 -20.50 12.04 2.53
C GLN A 260 -21.34 11.85 3.80
N MET A 261 -20.89 11.02 4.75
CA MET A 261 -21.57 10.82 6.03
C MET A 261 -21.72 12.13 6.82
N ILE A 262 -20.67 12.96 6.88
CA ILE A 262 -20.68 14.23 7.60
C ILE A 262 -21.62 15.23 6.94
N VAL A 263 -21.52 15.41 5.62
CA VAL A 263 -22.33 16.38 4.86
C VAL A 263 -23.81 16.01 4.91
N ARG A 264 -24.14 14.73 4.75
CA ARG A 264 -25.52 14.23 4.76
C ARG A 264 -26.07 14.01 6.17
N LYS A 265 -25.24 14.13 7.21
CA LYS A 265 -25.56 13.80 8.61
C LYS A 265 -26.11 12.38 8.77
N GLU A 266 -25.49 11.43 8.08
CA GLU A 266 -25.96 10.04 8.04
C GLU A 266 -25.21 9.14 9.02
N ALA A 267 -25.94 8.20 9.62
CA ALA A 267 -25.34 7.17 10.44
C ALA A 267 -24.54 6.17 9.57
N PRO A 268 -23.43 5.60 10.09
CA PRO A 268 -22.64 4.58 9.39
C PRO A 268 -23.45 3.38 8.88
N SER A 269 -24.52 3.00 9.60
CA SER A 269 -25.43 1.92 9.21
C SER A 269 -26.19 2.25 7.94
N LYS A 270 -26.71 3.48 7.82
CA LYS A 270 -27.45 3.93 6.64
C LYS A 270 -26.55 3.94 5.41
N THR A 271 -25.37 4.58 5.49
CA THR A 271 -24.43 4.63 4.36
C THR A 271 -23.98 3.24 3.92
N ARG A 272 -23.76 2.30 4.85
CA ARG A 272 -23.46 0.92 4.48
C ARG A 272 -24.63 0.25 3.77
N ASN A 273 -25.86 0.47 4.23
CA ASN A 273 -27.05 -0.10 3.59
C ASN A 273 -27.25 0.48 2.19
N ASP A 274 -27.02 1.78 2.00
CA ASP A 274 -27.07 2.41 0.68
C ASP A 274 -26.00 1.83 -0.25
N ASP A 275 -24.77 1.65 0.25
CA ASP A 275 -23.69 1.00 -0.51
C ASP A 275 -24.03 -0.46 -0.86
N ALA A 276 -24.67 -1.20 0.06
CA ALA A 276 -25.13 -2.56 -0.19
C ALA A 276 -26.20 -2.59 -1.28
N SER A 277 -27.22 -1.73 -1.19
CA SER A 277 -28.30 -1.62 -2.18
C SER A 277 -27.79 -1.25 -3.57
N ASN A 278 -26.73 -0.44 -3.66
CA ASN A 278 -26.12 -0.06 -4.94
C ASN A 278 -25.27 -1.17 -5.55
N LEU A 279 -24.61 -1.98 -4.73
CA LEU A 279 -23.67 -3.01 -5.21
C LEU A 279 -24.31 -4.38 -5.42
N MET A 280 -25.35 -4.71 -4.64
CA MET A 280 -25.92 -6.05 -4.56
C MET A 280 -27.29 -6.11 -5.23
N ARG A 281 -27.56 -7.18 -5.98
CA ARG A 281 -28.92 -7.58 -6.33
C ARG A 281 -29.48 -8.56 -5.29
N HIS A 282 -30.80 -8.70 -5.27
CA HIS A 282 -31.45 -9.65 -4.36
C HIS A 282 -30.94 -11.08 -4.60
N GLY A 283 -30.51 -11.76 -3.54
CA GLY A 283 -29.97 -13.12 -3.60
C GLY A 283 -28.48 -13.23 -3.97
N GLU A 284 -27.80 -12.13 -4.30
CA GLU A 284 -26.35 -12.14 -4.58
C GLU A 284 -25.51 -12.23 -3.30
N LEU A 285 -24.30 -12.76 -3.43
CA LEU A 285 -23.31 -12.76 -2.35
C LEU A 285 -22.87 -11.33 -2.02
N GLU A 286 -22.66 -11.06 -0.73
CA GLU A 286 -22.14 -9.76 -0.30
C GLU A 286 -20.71 -9.54 -0.84
N PRO A 287 -20.46 -8.49 -1.64
CA PRO A 287 -19.20 -8.26 -2.30
C PRO A 287 -18.09 -7.94 -1.28
N PRO A 288 -16.85 -8.37 -1.52
CA PRO A 288 -15.73 -8.07 -0.63
C PRO A 288 -15.38 -6.59 -0.58
N ASN A 289 -15.79 -5.81 -1.59
CA ASN A 289 -15.59 -4.35 -1.61
C ASN A 289 -16.52 -3.60 -0.64
N LEU A 290 -17.58 -4.25 -0.13
CA LEU A 290 -18.46 -3.66 0.88
C LEU A 290 -17.83 -3.84 2.28
N PRO A 291 -17.40 -2.75 2.95
CA PRO A 291 -16.80 -2.84 4.27
C PRO A 291 -17.83 -3.21 5.35
N ARG A 292 -17.33 -3.76 6.46
CA ARG A 292 -18.15 -4.00 7.65
C ARG A 292 -18.55 -2.68 8.31
N LEU A 293 -19.70 -2.67 9.00
CA LEU A 293 -20.20 -1.49 9.71
C LEU A 293 -19.17 -0.85 10.65
N GLY A 294 -18.45 -1.67 11.43
CA GLY A 294 -17.40 -1.19 12.33
C GLY A 294 -16.28 -0.41 11.62
N VAL A 295 -16.04 -0.67 10.33
CA VAL A 295 -15.05 0.08 9.54
C VAL A 295 -15.54 1.49 9.26
N TYR A 296 -16.82 1.68 8.92
CA TYR A 296 -17.44 2.99 8.73
C TYR A 296 -17.49 3.77 10.04
N SER A 297 -17.95 3.15 11.13
CA SER A 297 -18.01 3.79 12.46
C SER A 297 -16.63 4.24 12.93
N LYS A 298 -15.61 3.39 12.75
CA LYS A 298 -14.22 3.76 13.06
C LYS A 298 -13.72 4.90 12.18
N ALA A 299 -14.03 4.90 10.89
CA ALA A 299 -13.62 5.97 9.97
C ALA A 299 -14.21 7.33 10.35
N LEU A 300 -15.50 7.35 10.66
CA LEU A 300 -16.19 8.55 11.10
C LEU A 300 -15.64 9.04 12.45
N SER A 301 -15.47 8.13 13.41
CA SER A 301 -14.92 8.45 14.73
C SER A 301 -13.50 9.02 14.65
N GLU A 302 -12.62 8.42 13.85
CA GLU A 302 -11.26 8.92 13.62
C GLU A 302 -11.27 10.31 12.99
N ARG A 303 -12.16 10.56 12.02
CA ARG A 303 -12.28 11.87 11.37
C ARG A 303 -12.76 12.95 12.33
N ILE A 304 -13.82 12.68 13.10
CA ILE A 304 -14.37 13.60 14.10
C ILE A 304 -13.31 13.88 15.16
N THR A 305 -12.66 12.83 15.68
CA THR A 305 -11.62 12.97 16.72
C THR A 305 -10.41 13.75 16.20
N GLY A 306 -10.01 13.54 14.95
CA GLY A 306 -8.92 14.29 14.32
C GLY A 306 -9.22 15.77 14.07
N GLN A 307 -10.50 16.16 14.04
CA GLN A 307 -10.93 17.56 13.94
C GLN A 307 -11.12 18.22 15.30
N ARG A 308 -11.04 17.48 16.42
CA ARG A 308 -11.19 18.05 17.76
C ARG A 308 -9.97 18.92 18.09
N LEU A 309 -10.22 20.11 18.64
CA LEU A 309 -9.18 21.01 19.16
C LEU A 309 -8.44 20.41 20.36
N HIS A 310 -9.09 19.50 21.08
CA HIS A 310 -8.55 18.83 22.25
C HIS A 310 -9.21 17.46 22.46
N LYS A 311 -8.50 16.53 23.12
CA LYS A 311 -9.04 15.19 23.43
C LYS A 311 -10.18 15.25 24.45
N ASP A 312 -9.99 16.08 25.47
CA ASP A 312 -11.00 16.37 26.49
C ASP A 312 -12.08 17.29 25.90
N PRO A 313 -13.37 16.88 25.94
CA PRO A 313 -14.47 17.68 25.41
C PRO A 313 -14.64 19.03 26.11
N MET A 314 -14.38 19.13 27.41
CA MET A 314 -14.54 20.39 28.16
C MET A 314 -13.51 21.41 27.72
N ILE A 315 -12.25 20.99 27.57
CA ILE A 315 -11.17 21.85 27.06
C ILE A 315 -11.41 22.19 25.59
N ALA A 316 -11.95 21.26 24.78
CA ALA A 316 -12.29 21.53 23.39
C ALA A 316 -13.37 22.61 23.26
N VAL A 317 -14.42 22.55 24.09
CA VAL A 317 -15.48 23.58 24.15
C VAL A 317 -14.93 24.90 24.66
N HIS A 318 -14.13 24.89 25.72
CA HIS A 318 -13.48 26.11 26.22
C HIS A 318 -12.60 26.78 25.14
N ARG A 319 -11.83 25.99 24.39
CA ARG A 319 -11.00 26.50 23.27
C ARG A 319 -11.83 27.04 22.10
N LEU A 320 -13.02 26.50 21.85
CA LEU A 320 -13.94 27.04 20.85
C LEU A 320 -14.40 28.46 21.18
N GLN A 321 -14.48 28.83 22.46
CA GLN A 321 -14.88 30.19 22.88
C GLN A 321 -13.88 31.27 22.42
N TYR A 322 -12.61 30.90 22.21
CA TYR A 322 -11.55 31.82 21.77
C TYR A 322 -11.32 31.80 20.26
N LEU A 323 -11.98 30.91 19.53
CA LEU A 323 -12.02 30.95 18.07
C LEU A 323 -13.19 31.86 17.66
N GLN A 324 -12.89 33.14 17.46
CA GLN A 324 -13.91 34.11 17.03
C GLN A 324 -14.26 33.98 15.53
N PRO A 325 -15.51 34.33 15.14
CA PRO A 325 -16.49 35.09 15.93
C PRO A 325 -17.75 34.28 16.28
N ILE A 326 -17.68 33.39 17.28
CA ILE A 326 -18.90 33.02 18.04
C ILE A 326 -19.26 34.14 19.04
N GLY A 327 -18.31 35.03 19.36
CA GLY A 327 -18.53 36.19 20.24
C GLY A 327 -19.54 37.21 19.75
N LEU A 328 -19.89 37.22 18.44
CA LEU A 328 -20.90 38.13 17.89
C LEU A 328 -22.33 37.55 17.93
N MET A 329 -22.51 36.23 17.87
CA MET A 329 -23.86 35.64 17.78
C MET A 329 -24.56 35.44 19.14
N ILE A 330 -23.80 35.33 20.23
CA ILE A 330 -24.41 35.16 21.58
C ILE A 330 -24.93 36.51 22.13
N HIS A 331 -24.32 37.63 21.73
CA HIS A 331 -24.76 38.95 22.19
C HIS A 331 -26.02 39.47 21.50
N GLU A 332 -26.33 39.03 20.28
CA GLU A 332 -27.54 39.43 19.54
C GLU A 332 -28.80 38.65 19.95
N GLY A 333 -28.66 37.50 20.64
CA GLY A 333 -29.78 36.69 21.11
C GLY A 333 -30.39 37.12 22.45
N ILE A 334 -29.82 38.13 23.13
CA ILE A 334 -30.28 38.64 24.43
C ILE A 334 -30.92 40.04 24.30
N GLN A 335 -30.96 40.61 23.10
CA GLN A 335 -31.60 41.91 22.81
C GLN A 335 -32.85 41.81 21.91
N LYS A 336 -33.58 40.70 21.94
CA LYS A 336 -34.94 40.63 21.37
C LYS A 336 -35.97 40.17 22.40
#